data_AF-A0A6B2DB58-F1
#
_entry.id   AF-A0A6B2DB58-F1
#
_cell.length_a   1.000
_cell.length_b   1.000
_cell.length_c   1.000
_cell.angle_alpha   90.00
_cell.angle_beta   90.00
_cell.angle_gamma   90.00
#
_symmetry.space_group_name_H-M   'P 1'
#
loop_
_entity.id
_entity.type
_entity.pdbx_description
1 polymer ?
#
loop_
_entity_poly.entity_id
_entity_poly.type
_entity_poly.pdbx_seq_one_letter_code
_entity_poly.pdbx_strand_id
1 'polypeptide(L)' 'MLPQRRHELILRALRAEGPAPVAVLAERLGVSHATVRRDLVLLDREGRLTRV' A
#
# COMPACT_ATOMS: atom_id res chain seq x y z
N MET A 1 6.91 12.79 0.60
CA MET A 1 6.17 12.02 1.63
C MET A 1 7.10 10.98 2.25
N LEU A 2 7.11 10.84 3.58
CA LEU A 2 7.90 9.80 4.27
C LEU A 2 7.34 8.39 3.98
N PRO A 3 8.19 7.39 3.68
CA PRO A 3 7.75 6.02 3.37
C PRO A 3 6.85 5.39 4.45
N GLN A 4 7.19 5.57 5.72
CA GLN A 4 6.47 5.01 6.86
C GLN A 4 5.02 5.51 6.93
N ARG A 5 4.83 6.82 6.71
CA ARG A 5 3.49 7.41 6.66
C ARG A 5 2.66 6.83 5.51
N ARG A 6 3.30 6.49 4.39
CA ARG A 6 2.61 5.90 3.24
C ARG A 6 2.19 4.47 3.52
N HIS A 7 3.05 3.70 4.17
CA HIS A 7 2.75 2.33 4.62
C HIS A 7 1.54 2.31 5.56
N GLU A 8 1.46 3.24 6.50
CA GLU A 8 0.28 3.39 7.37
C GLU A 8 -1.00 3.67 6.59
N LEU A 9 -0.95 4.58 5.60
CA LEU A 9 -2.11 4.89 4.78
C LEU A 9 -2.54 3.70 3.90
N ILE A 10 -1.59 2.98 3.30
CA ILE A 10 -1.86 1.75 2.53
C ILE A 10 -2.58 0.73 3.42
N LEU A 11 -2.04 0.45 4.61
CA LEU A 11 -2.63 -0.53 5.52
C LEU A 11 -4.00 -0.10 6.05
N ARG A 12 -4.19 1.21 6.30
CA ARG A 12 -5.48 1.73 6.73
C ARG A 12 -6.53 1.59 5.63
N ALA A 13 -6.19 1.92 4.39
CA ALA A 13 -7.09 1.76 3.25
C ALA A 13 -7.48 0.30 3.05
N LEU A 14 -6.51 -0.62 3.08
CA LEU A 14 -6.76 -2.05 2.92
C LEU A 14 -7.59 -2.66 4.05
N ARG A 15 -7.43 -2.17 5.29
CA ARG A 15 -8.27 -2.62 6.42
C ARG A 15 -9.70 -2.07 6.37
N ALA A 16 -9.87 -0.83 5.91
CA ALA A 16 -11.18 -0.18 5.91
C ALA A 16 -12.06 -0.65 4.73
N GLU A 17 -11.44 -0.89 3.56
CA GLU A 17 -12.17 -1.09 2.30
C GLU A 17 -11.93 -2.49 1.70
N GLY A 18 -11.02 -3.26 2.30
CA GLY A 18 -10.63 -4.58 1.81
C GLY A 18 -9.52 -4.51 0.75
N PRO A 19 -9.24 -5.63 0.07
CA PRO A 19 -8.21 -5.71 -0.96
C PRO A 19 -8.45 -4.70 -2.08
N ALA A 20 -7.45 -3.85 -2.37
CA ALA A 20 -7.53 -2.82 -3.39
C ALA A 20 -6.45 -3.02 -4.48
N PRO A 21 -6.78 -2.76 -5.76
CA PRO A 21 -5.78 -2.75 -6.82
C PRO A 21 -4.69 -1.69 -6.59
N VAL A 22 -3.48 -1.97 -7.05
CA VAL A 22 -2.34 -1.03 -7.00
C VAL A 22 -2.67 0.33 -7.61
N ALA A 23 -3.44 0.36 -8.71
CA ALA A 23 -3.82 1.59 -9.39
C ALA A 23 -4.67 2.50 -8.47
N VAL A 24 -5.64 1.93 -7.75
CA VAL A 24 -6.51 2.66 -6.82
C VAL A 24 -5.70 3.23 -5.65
N LEU A 25 -4.80 2.43 -5.09
CA LEU A 25 -3.91 2.89 -4.01
C LEU A 25 -2.99 4.02 -4.49
N ALA A 26 -2.47 3.93 -5.70
CA ALA A 26 -1.56 4.93 -6.26
C ALA A 26 -2.25 6.27 -6.50
N GLU A 27 -3.45 6.23 -7.08
CA GLU A 27 -4.28 7.42 -7.31
C GLU A 27 -4.62 8.11 -5.97
N ARG A 28 -5.10 7.35 -4.99
CA ARG A 28 -5.46 7.87 -3.66
C ARG A 28 -4.29 8.47 -2.88
N LEU A 29 -3.12 7.87 -3.01
CA LEU A 29 -1.92 8.30 -2.31
C LEU A 29 -1.12 9.36 -3.09
N GLY A 30 -1.51 9.67 -4.32
CA GLY A 30 -0.80 10.62 -5.19
C GLY A 30 0.63 10.18 -5.50
N VAL A 31 0.87 8.87 -5.65
CA VAL A 31 2.21 8.32 -5.93
C VAL A 31 2.20 7.42 -7.15
N SER A 32 3.38 7.13 -7.71
CA SER A 32 3.49 6.23 -8.85
C SER A 32 3.10 4.79 -8.52
N HIS A 33 2.63 4.03 -9.52
CA HIS A 33 2.38 2.59 -9.39
C HIS A 33 3.63 1.82 -8.91
N ALA A 34 4.82 2.23 -9.36
CA ALA A 34 6.08 1.60 -8.97
C ALA A 34 6.40 1.83 -7.48
N THR A 35 6.00 2.99 -6.93
CA THR A 35 6.13 3.30 -5.51
C THR A 35 5.24 2.39 -4.68
N VAL A 36 3.95 2.32 -5.01
CA VAL A 36 3.00 1.45 -4.29
C VAL A 36 3.42 -0.02 -4.37
N ARG A 37 3.84 -0.52 -5.52
CA ARG A 37 4.35 -1.90 -5.63
C ARG A 37 5.52 -2.16 -4.70
N ARG A 38 6.51 -1.25 -4.65
CA ARG A 38 7.65 -1.40 -3.72
C ARG A 38 7.19 -1.44 -2.27
N ASP A 39 6.27 -0.57 -1.89
CA ASP A 39 5.74 -0.53 -0.53
C ASP A 39 4.97 -1.80 -0.17
N LEU A 40 4.12 -2.30 -1.07
CA LEU A 40 3.40 -3.55 -0.87
C LEU A 40 4.35 -4.74 -0.71
N VAL A 41 5.42 -4.80 -1.50
CA VAL A 41 6.46 -5.84 -1.37
C VAL A 41 7.18 -5.75 -0.03
N LEU A 42 7.49 -4.56 0.46
CA LEU A 42 8.10 -4.38 1.77
C LEU A 42 7.15 -4.82 2.89
N LEU A 43 5.89 -4.38 2.83
CA LEU A 43 4.87 -4.73 3.81
C LEU A 43 4.56 -6.24 3.84
N ASP A 44 4.58 -6.90 2.68
CA ASP A 44 4.44 -8.36 2.56
C ASP A 44 5.64 -9.09 3.18
N ARG A 45 6.87 -8.62 2.90
CA ARG A 45 8.10 -9.15 3.52
C ARG A 45 8.14 -8.98 5.04
N GLU A 46 7.53 -7.92 5.56
CA GLU A 46 7.37 -7.66 6.99
C GLU A 46 6.24 -8.49 7.63
N GLY A 47 5.51 -9.30 6.85
CA GLY A 47 4.36 -10.08 7.33
C GLY A 47 3.14 -9.22 7.69
N ARG A 48 3.10 -7.97 7.23
CA ARG A 48 2.02 -7.00 7.51
C ARG A 48 0.91 -7.04 6.46
N LEU A 49 1.14 -7.74 5.36
CA LEU A 49 0.17 -8.01 4.31
C LEU A 49 0.19 -9.49 3.96
N THR A 50 -0.94 -9.97 3.46
CA THR A 50 -1.07 -11.29 2.85
C THR A 50 -1.65 -11.09 1.47
N ARG A 51 -0.93 -11.54 0.44
CA ARG A 51 -1.45 -11.50 -0.94
C ARG A 51 -2.52 -12.59 -1.07
N VAL A 52 -3.73 -12.17 -1.41
CA VAL A 52 -4.88 -13.02 -1.73
C VAL A 52 -5.17 -13.01 -3.22
#